data_AF-A0A248UNG6-F1
#
_entry.id   AF-A0A248UNG6-F1
#
_cell.length_a   1.000
_cell.length_b   1.000
_cell.length_c   1.000
_cell.angle_alpha   90.00
_cell.angle_beta   90.00
_cell.angle_gamma   90.00
#
_symmetry.space_group_name_H-M   'P 1'
#
loop_
_entity.id
_entity.type
_entity.pdbx_description
1 polymer ?
#
loop_
_entity_poly.entity_id
_entity_poly.type
_entity_poly.pdbx_seq_one_letter_code
_entity_poly.pdbx_strand_id
1 'polypeptide(L)' 'MKIVVFILGVVQILIGLLFIVEASSVQRMILGTLSFGLGSVCFGIAGIIGRLDEIRASCDGSKLR' A
#
# COMPACT_ATOMS: atom_id res chain seq x y z
N MET A 1 -7.10 8.59 7.50
CA MET A 1 -5.81 8.44 6.75
C MET A 1 -5.50 7.00 6.35
N LYS A 2 -5.65 5.98 7.23
CA LYS A 2 -5.45 4.55 6.91
C LYS A 2 -6.05 4.09 5.58
N ILE A 3 -7.36 4.32 5.39
CA ILE A 3 -8.11 3.92 4.19
C ILE A 3 -7.57 4.58 2.92
N VAL A 4 -7.15 5.84 3.02
CA VAL A 4 -6.59 6.58 1.88
C VAL A 4 -5.26 5.95 1.45
N VAL A 5 -4.37 5.63 2.38
CA VAL A 5 -3.09 4.97 2.07
C VAL A 5 -3.31 3.58 1.48
N PHE A 6 -4.30 2.85 1.97
CA PHE A 6 -4.66 1.53 1.45
C PHE A 6 -5.16 1.60 0.01
N ILE A 7 -6.11 2.50 -0.28
CA ILE A 7 -6.64 2.72 -1.63
C ILE A 7 -5.53 3.17 -2.59
N LEU A 8 -4.69 4.12 -2.17
CA LEU A 8 -3.57 4.59 -2.98
C LEU A 8 -2.58 3.45 -3.29
N GLY A 9 -2.29 2.58 -2.31
CA GLY A 9 -1.46 1.40 -2.52
C GLY A 9 -2.04 0.44 -3.56
N VAL A 10 -3.34 0.14 -3.49
CA VAL A 10 -4.03 -0.72 -4.48
C VAL A 10 -3.99 -0.12 -5.88
N VAL A 11 -4.30 1.18 -5.99
CA VAL A 11 -4.29 1.88 -7.28
C VAL A 11 -2.88 1.88 -7.88
N GLN A 12 -1.85 2.11 -7.07
CA GLN A 12 -0.45 2.08 -7.51
C GLN A 12 -0.04 0.69 -8.05
N ILE A 13 -0.47 -0.38 -7.36
CA ILE A 13 -0.25 -1.77 -7.79
C ILE A 13 -0.92 -2.03 -9.13
N LEU A 14 -2.19 -1.62 -9.29
CA LEU A 14 -2.94 -1.81 -10.54
C LEU A 14 -2.29 -1.07 -11.71
N ILE A 15 -1.89 0.19 -11.50
CA ILE A 15 -1.19 0.99 -12.52
C ILE A 15 0.15 0.35 -12.86
N GLY A 16 0.94 -0.07 -11.87
CA GLY A 16 2.21 -0.76 -12.10
C GLY A 16 2.03 -2.03 -12.94
N LEU A 17 1.01 -2.83 -12.64
CA LEU A 17 0.68 -4.05 -13.39
C LEU A 17 0.29 -3.73 -14.85
N LEU A 18 -0.52 -2.70 -15.06
CA LEU A 18 -0.94 -2.24 -16.39
C LEU A 18 0.25 -1.80 -17.23
N PHE A 19 1.20 -1.08 -16.63
CA PHE A 19 2.43 -0.65 -17.31
C PHE A 19 3.38 -1.80 -17.63
N ILE A 20 3.40 -2.86 -16.83
CA ILE A 20 4.20 -4.08 -17.11
C ILE A 20 3.59 -4.85 -18.29
N VAL A 21 2.27 -5.04 -18.31
CA VAL A 21 1.56 -5.80 -19.36
C VAL A 21 1.64 -5.09 -20.72
N GLU A 22 1.47 -3.76 -20.73
CA GLU A 22 1.49 -2.92 -21.94
C GLU A 22 2.90 -2.39 -22.27
N ALA A 23 3.95 -2.96 -21.69
CA ALA A 23 5.32 -2.48 -21.88
C ALA A 23 5.85 -2.81 -23.28
N SER A 24 5.81 -1.84 -24.18
CA SER A 24 6.48 -1.92 -25.49
C SER A 24 7.99 -1.65 -25.42
N SER A 25 8.50 -1.14 -24.29
CA SER A 25 9.91 -0.86 -24.07
C SER A 25 10.39 -1.29 -22.68
N VAL A 26 11.68 -1.59 -22.59
CA VAL A 26 12.33 -1.99 -21.33
C VAL A 26 12.22 -0.90 -20.26
N GLN A 27 12.29 0.38 -20.64
CA GLN A 27 12.11 1.49 -19.69
C GLN A 27 10.71 1.48 -19.07
N ARG A 28 9.66 1.26 -19.87
CA ARG A 28 8.28 1.15 -19.38
C ARG A 28 8.10 -0.04 -18.45
N MET A 29 8.73 -1.16 -18.79
CA MET A 29 8.75 -2.35 -17.93
C MET A 29 9.41 -2.06 -16.59
N ILE A 30 10.59 -1.43 -16.57
CA ILE A 30 11.28 -1.04 -15.32
C ILE A 30 10.42 -0.10 -14.48
N LEU A 31 9.82 0.93 -15.11
CA LEU A 31 8.94 1.86 -14.41
C LEU A 31 7.72 1.16 -13.81
N GLY A 32 7.10 0.25 -14.57
CA GLY A 32 5.96 -0.56 -14.11
C GLY A 32 6.33 -1.43 -12.91
N THR A 33 7.48 -2.13 -12.97
CA THR A 33 7.97 -2.96 -11.88
C THR A 33 8.30 -2.15 -10.62
N LEU A 34 8.94 -0.99 -10.77
CA LEU A 34 9.21 -0.09 -9.65
C LEU A 34 7.91 0.44 -9.02
N SER A 35 6.94 0.84 -9.85
CA SER A 35 5.64 1.32 -9.38
C SER A 35 4.86 0.22 -8.64
N PHE A 36 4.85 -0.99 -9.18
CA PHE A 36 4.23 -2.16 -8.55
C PHE A 36 4.89 -2.50 -7.21
N GLY A 37 6.22 -2.50 -7.15
CA GLY A 37 6.99 -2.75 -5.93
C GLY A 37 6.71 -1.69 -4.86
N LEU A 38 6.72 -0.41 -5.21
CA LEU A 38 6.39 0.70 -4.31
C LEU A 38 4.95 0.61 -3.81
N GLY A 39 3.99 0.28 -4.69
CA GLY A 39 2.60 0.06 -4.31
C GLY A 39 2.43 -1.07 -3.29
N SER A 40 3.16 -2.17 -3.48
CA SER A 40 3.16 -3.31 -2.55
C SER A 40 3.71 -2.93 -1.17
N VAL A 41 4.78 -2.14 -1.11
CA VAL A 41 5.34 -1.63 0.15
C VAL A 41 4.36 -0.69 0.84
N CYS A 42 3.74 0.25 0.11
CA CYS A 42 2.72 1.14 0.65
C CYS A 42 1.53 0.35 1.23
N PHE A 43 1.09 -0.69 0.54
CA PHE A 43 -0.01 -1.54 0.99
C PHE A 43 0.34 -2.30 2.28
N GLY A 44 1.56 -2.85 2.35
CA GLY A 44 2.07 -3.51 3.56
C GLY A 44 2.14 -2.56 4.76
N ILE A 45 2.66 -1.35 4.57
CA ILE A 45 2.73 -0.32 5.61
C ILE A 45 1.32 0.09 6.08
N ALA A 46 0.37 0.24 5.16
CA ALA A 46 -1.02 0.55 5.53
C ALA A 46 -1.65 -0.55 6.41
N GLY A 47 -1.34 -1.82 6.13
CA GLY A 47 -1.73 -2.96 6.95
C GLY A 47 -1.12 -2.92 8.36
N ILE A 48 0.18 -2.62 8.46
CA ILE A 48 0.89 -2.48 9.73
C ILE A 48 0.29 -1.33 10.56
N ILE A 49 0.08 -0.15 9.95
CA ILE A 49 -0.57 0.99 10.60
C ILE A 49 -1.96 0.58 11.11
N GLY A 50 -2.72 -0.18 10.32
CA GLY A 50 -4.02 -0.68 10.74
C GLY A 50 -3.98 -1.55 11.99
N ARG A 51 -2.97 -2.40 12.14
CA ARG A 51 -2.78 -3.24 13.32
C ARG A 51 -2.29 -2.45 14.53
N LEU A 52 -1.39 -1.49 14.32
CA LEU A 52 -0.96 -0.59 15.39
C LEU A 52 -2.12 0.26 15.93
N ASP A 53 -3.03 0.70 15.05
CA ASP A 53 -4.21 1.48 15.43
C ASP A 53 -5.18 0.65 16.29
N GLU A 54 -5.42 -0.63 15.94
CA GLU A 54 -6.22 -1.56 16.75
C GLU A 54 -5.61 -1.83 18.13
N ILE A 55 -4.29 -2.04 18.19
CA ILE A 55 -3.56 -2.26 19.45
C ILE A 55 -3.63 -0.99 20.31
N ARG A 56 -3.43 0.18 19.70
CA ARG A 56 -3.49 1.47 20.40
C ARG A 56 -4.90 1.69 20.97
N ALA A 57 -5.95 1.46 20.18
CA ALA A 57 -7.33 1.59 20.64
C ALA A 57 -7.65 0.63 21.81
N SER A 58 -7.13 -0.60 21.78
CA SER A 58 -7.30 -1.59 22.86
C SER A 58 -6.58 -1.19 24.15
N CYS A 59 -5.41 -0.55 24.03
CA CYS A 59 -4.62 -0.08 25.15
C CYS A 59 -5.21 1.20 25.77
N ASP A 60 -5.73 2.11 24.95
CA ASP A 60 -6.42 3.35 25.40
C ASP A 60 -7.73 3.02 26.13
N GLY A 61 -8.51 2.05 25.61
CA GLY A 61 -9.74 1.57 26.26
C GLY A 61 -9.53 0.86 27.61
N SER A 62 -8.30 0.42 27.93
CA SER A 62 -7.98 -0.21 29.22
C SER A 62 -7.72 0.79 30.35
N LYS A 63 -7.64 2.10 30.05
CA LYS A 63 -7.47 3.16 31.08
C LYS A 63 -8.78 3.69 31.69
N LEU A 64 -9.94 3.23 31.21
CA LEU A 64 -11.26 3.68 31.71
C LEU A 64 -11.96 2.67 32.65
N ARG A 65 -11.25 1.66 33.14
CA ARG A 65 -11.72 0.73 34.17
C ARG A 65 -10.91 0.86 35.45
#